data_AF-A0A524J2E7-F1
#
_entry.id   AF-A0A524J2E7-F1
#
_cell.length_a   1.000
_cell.length_b   1.000
_cell.length_c   1.000
_cell.angle_alpha   90.00
_cell.angle_beta   90.00
_cell.angle_gamma   90.00
#
_symmetry.space_group_name_H-M   'P 1'
#
loop_
_entity.id
_entity.type
_entity.pdbx_description
1 polymer ?
#
loop_
_entity_poly.entity_id
_entity_poly.type
_entity_poly.pdbx_seq_one_letter_code
_entity_poly.pdbx_strand_id
1 'polypeptide(L)'
;RRRTSVLAKNLERMGITNALITNETPERLASRWRGLFDAVMVDAPCSGEGMFSRDPRAAHDWSLQTVAHYAQIQKDMLDDVAPLVRPGGRILYGTCTFSPEEDEGVIDAFLNSHQDFQIVALPEFQDLYPGQPQWVNAAEALKLAGRFWPHKGPGHGHFYALLQRTGTLPIDLPERWKQMNVPGRVYKLYEQAIADILVTKPSNAGLLLTSEDDLYITPMDPKLWSDLRVLRPGLWVASLRHNKIMPDHALAMTLKPEDVQRHVQLSADDPRLHNYLDGSVWIDNGATGIVYISLDGFPLGWAKRVEGKLRSRYPVHLRRS
;
A
#
# COMPACT_ATOMS: atom_id res chain seq x y z
N ARG A 1 12.22 12.07 -8.07
CA ARG A 1 10.77 11.78 -8.19
C ARG A 1 10.43 10.67 -7.18
N ARG A 2 9.70 10.97 -6.10
CA ARG A 2 9.57 10.09 -4.91
C ARG A 2 8.77 8.81 -5.22
N ARG A 3 9.37 7.61 -5.00
CA ARG A 3 8.73 6.29 -5.11
C ARG A 3 7.38 6.20 -4.38
N THR A 4 7.24 6.93 -3.27
CA THR A 4 6.00 7.07 -2.49
C THR A 4 4.80 7.56 -3.31
N SER A 5 5.02 8.43 -4.30
CA SER A 5 3.95 8.90 -5.20
C SER A 5 3.45 7.81 -6.15
N VAL A 6 4.33 6.88 -6.55
CA VAL A 6 3.96 5.73 -7.38
C VAL A 6 3.16 4.72 -6.55
N LEU A 7 3.59 4.48 -5.31
CA LEU A 7 2.85 3.65 -4.35
C LEU A 7 1.42 4.17 -4.15
N ALA A 8 1.27 5.47 -3.88
CA ALA A 8 -0.05 6.09 -3.70
C ALA A 8 -0.99 5.87 -4.90
N LYS A 9 -0.46 6.01 -6.13
CA LYS A 9 -1.22 5.75 -7.36
C LYS A 9 -1.60 4.27 -7.54
N ASN A 10 -0.72 3.35 -7.16
CA ASN A 10 -1.02 1.92 -7.24
C ASN A 10 -2.12 1.53 -6.26
N LEU A 11 -2.05 1.99 -5.01
CA LEU A 11 -3.08 1.72 -4.00
C LEU A 11 -4.44 2.31 -4.40
N GLU A 12 -4.43 3.52 -4.97
CA GLU A 12 -5.62 4.16 -5.53
C GLU A 12 -6.24 3.33 -6.65
N ARG A 13 -5.44 2.93 -7.64
CA ARG A 13 -5.90 2.11 -8.77
C ARG A 13 -6.45 0.75 -8.33
N MET A 14 -5.91 0.17 -7.26
CA MET A 14 -6.36 -1.09 -6.67
C MET A 14 -7.60 -0.94 -5.77
N GLY A 15 -8.08 0.28 -5.52
CA GLY A 15 -9.25 0.51 -4.65
C GLY A 15 -8.98 0.19 -3.18
N ILE A 16 -7.73 0.31 -2.71
CA ILE A 16 -7.37 0.00 -1.32
C ILE A 16 -7.92 1.08 -0.38
N THR A 17 -8.73 0.67 0.61
CA THR A 17 -9.44 1.58 1.52
C THR A 17 -8.85 1.65 2.94
N ASN A 18 -7.90 0.78 3.25
CA ASN A 18 -7.38 0.55 4.60
C ASN A 18 -5.88 0.82 4.72
N ALA A 19 -5.32 1.68 3.87
CA ALA A 19 -3.90 2.01 3.86
C ALA A 19 -3.64 3.46 4.29
N LEU A 20 -2.61 3.65 5.12
CA LEU A 20 -1.99 4.93 5.41
C LEU A 20 -0.56 4.91 4.85
N ILE A 21 -0.17 5.95 4.12
CA ILE A 21 1.12 6.03 3.44
C ILE A 21 2.01 7.06 4.12
N THR A 22 3.12 6.62 4.69
CA THR A 22 4.17 7.48 5.24
C THR A 22 5.36 7.60 4.29
N ASN A 23 6.20 8.61 4.52
CA ASN A 23 7.52 8.76 3.93
C ASN A 23 8.52 8.98 5.06
N GLU A 24 8.76 7.94 5.85
CA GLU A 24 9.60 7.96 7.04
C GLU A 24 10.60 6.80 7.11
N THR A 25 11.61 6.95 7.96
CA THR A 25 12.54 5.87 8.30
C THR A 25 11.91 4.91 9.31
N PRO A 26 12.29 3.61 9.31
CA PRO A 26 11.84 2.65 10.32
C PRO A 26 12.05 3.12 11.76
N GLU A 27 13.22 3.69 12.09
CA GLU A 27 13.51 4.31 13.40
C GLU A 27 12.45 5.36 13.81
N ARG A 28 12.10 6.28 12.90
CA ARG A 28 11.08 7.31 13.18
C ARG A 28 9.71 6.69 13.40
N LEU A 29 9.35 5.66 12.64
CA LEU A 29 8.11 4.92 12.88
C LEU A 29 8.14 4.24 14.26
N ALA A 30 9.25 3.58 14.62
CA ALA A 30 9.42 2.88 15.89
C ALA A 30 9.27 3.81 17.10
N SER A 31 9.67 5.09 16.97
CA SER A 31 9.49 6.10 18.01
C SER A 31 8.03 6.40 18.35
N ARG A 32 7.09 6.11 17.43
CA ARG A 32 5.64 6.38 17.58
C ARG A 32 4.78 5.13 17.63
N TRP A 33 5.17 4.08 16.93
CA TRP A 33 4.36 2.88 16.68
C TRP A 33 4.95 1.62 17.34
N ARG A 34 5.65 1.79 18.46
CA ARG A 34 6.22 0.67 19.21
C ARG A 34 5.11 -0.30 19.63
N GLY A 35 5.28 -1.58 19.28
CA GLY A 35 4.33 -2.64 19.59
C GLY A 35 2.95 -2.44 18.97
N LEU A 36 2.84 -1.75 17.83
CA LEU A 36 1.57 -1.46 17.18
C LEU A 36 1.14 -2.55 16.18
N PHE A 37 2.11 -3.28 15.60
CA PHE A 37 1.85 -4.16 14.46
C PHE A 37 1.82 -5.64 14.84
N ASP A 38 0.78 -6.33 14.39
CA ASP A 38 0.62 -7.78 14.43
C ASP A 38 1.60 -8.49 13.49
N ALA A 39 1.84 -7.86 12.34
CA ALA A 39 2.71 -8.37 11.29
C ALA A 39 3.40 -7.19 10.62
N VAL A 40 4.69 -7.34 10.35
CA VAL A 40 5.49 -6.41 9.56
C VAL A 40 6.12 -7.18 8.41
N MET A 41 6.10 -6.63 7.21
CA MET A 41 6.85 -7.17 6.07
C MET A 41 8.01 -6.26 5.74
N VAL A 42 9.21 -6.83 5.70
CA VAL A 42 10.46 -6.15 5.34
C VAL A 42 10.93 -6.73 4.01
N ASP A 43 10.51 -6.09 2.93
CA ASP A 43 11.09 -6.29 1.60
C ASP A 43 12.35 -5.44 1.51
N ALA A 44 13.50 -6.04 1.84
CA ALA A 44 14.70 -5.30 2.13
C ALA A 44 15.45 -4.89 0.84
N PRO A 45 16.05 -3.68 0.80
CA PRO A 45 16.97 -3.34 -0.27
C PRO A 45 18.15 -4.32 -0.24
N CYS A 46 18.47 -4.90 -1.39
CA CYS A 46 19.50 -5.93 -1.52
C CYS A 46 20.33 -5.74 -2.80
N SER A 47 21.38 -6.55 -2.95
CA SER A 47 22.22 -6.57 -4.16
C SER A 47 21.48 -6.98 -5.43
N GLY A 48 20.30 -7.58 -5.31
CA GLY A 48 19.35 -7.74 -6.42
C GLY A 48 19.76 -8.77 -7.47
N GLU A 49 20.48 -9.83 -7.09
CA GLU A 49 20.96 -10.87 -8.01
C GLU A 49 19.83 -11.56 -8.80
N GLY A 50 18.63 -11.70 -8.21
CA GLY A 50 17.45 -12.21 -8.92
C GLY A 50 17.03 -11.32 -10.09
N MET A 51 17.38 -10.03 -10.07
CA MET A 51 17.06 -9.08 -11.13
C MET A 51 17.99 -9.14 -12.34
N PHE A 52 19.10 -9.90 -12.29
CA PHE A 52 20.09 -9.95 -13.38
C PHE A 52 19.48 -10.36 -14.73
N SER A 53 18.50 -11.26 -14.72
CA SER A 53 17.80 -11.68 -15.94
C SER A 53 16.90 -10.61 -16.57
N ARG A 54 16.54 -9.55 -15.82
CA ARG A 54 15.59 -8.51 -16.24
C ARG A 54 16.21 -7.14 -16.41
N ASP A 55 17.23 -6.82 -15.62
CA ASP A 55 17.91 -5.52 -15.63
C ASP A 55 19.43 -5.73 -15.73
N PRO A 56 20.02 -5.60 -16.93
CA PRO A 56 21.46 -5.73 -17.12
C PRO A 56 22.29 -4.77 -16.26
N ARG A 57 21.71 -3.65 -15.81
CA ARG A 57 22.39 -2.71 -14.92
C ARG A 57 22.57 -3.29 -13.52
N ALA A 58 21.65 -4.13 -13.05
CA ALA A 58 21.78 -4.78 -11.75
C ALA A 58 23.03 -5.67 -11.71
N ALA A 59 23.33 -6.38 -12.79
CA ALA A 59 24.56 -7.18 -12.92
C ALA A 59 25.82 -6.30 -13.01
N HIS A 60 25.73 -5.14 -13.64
CA HIS A 60 26.85 -4.20 -13.75
C HIS A 60 27.22 -3.54 -12.41
N ASP A 61 26.22 -3.19 -11.60
CA ASP A 61 26.40 -2.47 -10.33
C ASP A 61 26.68 -3.42 -9.14
N TRP A 62 26.68 -4.73 -9.39
CA TRP A 62 26.92 -5.75 -8.37
C TRP A 62 28.41 -5.89 -8.03
N SER A 63 28.71 -6.08 -6.75
CA SER A 63 30.04 -6.40 -6.24
C SER A 63 29.95 -7.02 -4.84
N LEU A 64 31.01 -7.68 -4.37
CA LEU A 64 31.08 -8.17 -2.99
C LEU A 64 30.98 -7.02 -1.96
N GLN A 65 31.49 -5.84 -2.31
CA GLN A 65 31.32 -4.64 -1.49
C GLN A 65 29.85 -4.21 -1.41
N THR A 66 29.12 -4.30 -2.53
CA THR A 66 27.67 -4.02 -2.59
C THR A 66 26.88 -4.99 -1.71
N VAL A 67 27.21 -6.28 -1.77
CA VAL A 67 26.62 -7.33 -0.91
C VAL A 67 26.85 -7.01 0.57
N ALA A 68 28.10 -6.76 0.99
CA ALA A 68 28.43 -6.43 2.37
C ALA A 68 27.74 -5.14 2.85
N HIS A 69 27.63 -4.15 1.96
CA HIS A 69 26.93 -2.89 2.25
C HIS A 69 25.44 -3.10 2.51
N TYR A 70 24.74 -3.86 1.65
CA TYR A 70 23.32 -4.14 1.85
C TYR A 70 23.07 -5.05 3.05
N ALA A 71 23.92 -6.05 3.29
CA ALA A 71 23.82 -6.90 4.48
C ALA A 71 23.89 -6.07 5.77
N GLN A 72 24.72 -5.01 5.83
CA GLN A 72 24.74 -4.12 6.98
C GLN A 72 23.45 -3.28 7.09
N ILE A 73 22.98 -2.68 6.00
CA ILE A 73 21.72 -1.92 5.98
C ILE A 73 20.54 -2.79 6.42
N GLN A 74 20.49 -4.04 5.98
CA GLN A 74 19.43 -4.99 6.31
C GLN A 74 19.41 -5.33 7.81
N LYS A 75 20.58 -5.49 8.44
CA LYS A 75 20.71 -5.67 9.90
C LYS A 75 20.18 -4.47 10.66
N ASP A 76 20.68 -3.27 10.32
CA ASP A 76 20.24 -2.02 10.95
C ASP A 76 18.71 -1.82 10.78
N MET A 77 18.17 -2.15 9.60
CA MET A 77 16.74 -2.05 9.31
C MET A 77 15.90 -3.02 10.14
N LEU A 78 16.35 -4.27 10.32
CA LEU A 78 15.63 -5.24 11.17
C LEU A 78 15.64 -4.80 12.64
N ASP A 79 16.75 -4.23 13.12
CA ASP A 79 16.85 -3.68 14.47
C ASP A 79 15.86 -2.54 14.70
N ASP A 80 15.72 -1.63 13.73
CA ASP A 80 14.73 -0.56 13.78
C ASP A 80 13.28 -1.06 13.69
N VAL A 81 13.04 -2.16 12.96
CA VAL A 81 11.70 -2.73 12.76
C VAL A 81 11.24 -3.54 13.96
N ALA A 82 12.12 -4.25 14.66
CA ALA A 82 11.74 -5.12 15.77
C ALA A 82 10.86 -4.44 16.84
N PRO A 83 11.11 -3.17 17.26
CA PRO A 83 10.24 -2.43 18.16
C PRO A 83 8.80 -2.24 17.68
N LEU A 84 8.54 -2.21 16.38
CA LEU A 84 7.21 -1.99 15.80
C LEU A 84 6.27 -3.17 16.07
N VAL A 85 6.83 -4.36 16.23
CA VAL A 85 6.09 -5.62 16.33
C VAL A 85 5.63 -5.83 17.77
N ARG A 86 4.34 -6.07 17.96
CA ARG A 86 3.80 -6.36 19.31
C ARG A 86 4.20 -7.77 19.79
N PRO A 87 4.15 -8.07 21.10
CA PRO A 87 4.31 -9.44 21.60
C PRO A 87 3.39 -10.41 20.86
N GLY A 88 3.91 -11.57 20.47
CA GLY A 88 3.19 -12.52 19.61
C GLY A 88 3.01 -12.09 18.15
N GLY A 89 3.52 -10.93 17.73
CA GLY A 89 3.53 -10.47 16.34
C GLY A 89 4.68 -11.05 15.51
N ARG A 90 4.65 -10.83 14.19
CA ARG A 90 5.59 -11.44 13.23
C ARG A 90 6.29 -10.43 12.34
N ILE A 91 7.48 -10.80 11.88
CA ILE A 91 8.20 -10.13 10.79
C ILE A 91 8.37 -11.15 9.66
N LEU A 92 7.91 -10.81 8.46
CA LEU A 92 8.32 -11.51 7.24
C LEU A 92 9.45 -10.71 6.60
N TYR A 93 10.68 -11.20 6.71
CA TYR A 93 11.82 -10.68 5.99
C TYR A 93 11.89 -11.32 4.60
N GLY A 94 12.24 -10.53 3.59
CA GLY A 94 12.53 -11.07 2.26
C GLY A 94 13.47 -10.20 1.42
N THR A 95 14.15 -10.86 0.49
CA THR A 95 15.09 -10.25 -0.45
C THR A 95 14.87 -10.84 -1.85
N CYS A 96 15.39 -10.18 -2.88
CA CYS A 96 15.49 -10.70 -4.25
C CYS A 96 16.96 -10.96 -4.66
N THR A 97 17.79 -11.39 -3.70
CA THR A 97 19.19 -11.79 -3.92
C THR A 97 19.40 -13.28 -3.57
N PHE A 98 20.57 -13.83 -3.92
CA PHE A 98 20.98 -15.18 -3.54
C PHE A 98 22.14 -15.19 -2.53
N SER A 99 22.69 -14.02 -2.21
CA SER A 99 23.80 -13.88 -1.25
C SER A 99 23.43 -14.42 0.14
N PRO A 100 24.18 -15.39 0.66
CA PRO A 100 24.00 -15.88 2.03
C PRO A 100 24.23 -14.79 3.09
N GLU A 101 25.10 -13.81 2.81
CA GLU A 101 25.41 -12.70 3.71
C GLU A 101 24.22 -11.76 3.94
N GLU A 102 23.38 -11.56 2.93
CA GLU A 102 22.15 -10.75 2.96
C GLU A 102 20.93 -11.54 3.45
N ASP A 103 21.01 -12.87 3.39
CA ASP A 103 19.92 -13.78 3.69
C ASP A 103 20.11 -14.45 5.07
N GLU A 104 20.67 -15.66 5.15
CA GLU A 104 20.88 -16.37 6.41
C GLU A 104 21.76 -15.58 7.38
N GLY A 105 22.78 -14.87 6.87
CA GLY A 105 23.69 -14.08 7.69
C GLY A 105 23.02 -12.89 8.40
N VAL A 106 22.04 -12.26 7.77
CA VAL A 106 21.24 -11.19 8.39
C VAL A 106 20.32 -11.78 9.46
N ILE A 107 19.63 -12.88 9.14
CA ILE A 107 18.68 -13.52 10.07
C ILE A 107 19.39 -14.07 11.30
N ASP A 108 20.55 -14.72 11.14
CA ASP A 108 21.34 -15.23 12.26
C ASP A 108 21.81 -14.09 13.18
N ALA A 109 22.34 -13.00 12.61
CA ALA A 109 22.76 -11.82 13.37
C ALA A 109 21.60 -11.19 14.16
N PHE A 110 20.42 -11.12 13.54
CA PHE A 110 19.21 -10.62 14.19
C PHE A 110 18.78 -11.51 15.37
N LEU A 111 18.68 -12.83 15.17
CA LEU A 111 18.26 -13.77 16.21
C LEU A 111 19.25 -13.83 17.38
N ASN A 112 20.55 -13.65 17.12
CA ASN A 112 21.56 -13.56 18.17
C ASN A 112 21.41 -12.30 19.02
N SER A 113 20.98 -11.19 18.42
CA SER A 113 20.80 -9.89 19.11
C SER A 113 19.42 -9.73 19.75
N HIS A 114 18.40 -10.41 19.26
CA HIS A 114 17.01 -10.31 19.70
C HIS A 114 16.47 -11.64 20.23
N GLN A 115 16.81 -11.94 21.49
CA GLN A 115 16.42 -13.18 22.17
C GLN A 115 14.90 -13.33 22.39
N ASP A 116 14.13 -12.26 22.21
CA ASP A 116 12.66 -12.29 22.21
C ASP A 116 12.06 -12.63 20.85
N PHE A 117 12.87 -12.96 19.83
CA PHE A 117 12.42 -13.46 18.54
C PHE A 117 12.92 -14.88 18.26
N GLN A 118 12.14 -15.62 17.49
CA GLN A 118 12.50 -16.94 16.97
C GLN A 118 12.10 -17.05 15.50
N ILE A 119 12.84 -17.84 14.72
CA ILE A 119 12.39 -18.21 13.39
C ILE A 119 11.30 -19.29 13.49
N VAL A 120 10.26 -19.15 12.67
CA VAL A 120 9.17 -20.14 12.55
C VAL A 120 9.03 -20.59 11.10
N ALA A 121 8.49 -21.79 10.92
CA ALA A 121 8.28 -22.35 9.60
C ALA A 121 7.41 -21.43 8.73
N LEU A 122 7.84 -21.21 7.49
CA LEU A 122 6.98 -20.67 6.46
C LEU A 122 5.84 -21.66 6.14
N PRO A 123 4.68 -21.16 5.65
CA PRO A 123 3.68 -22.05 5.07
C PRO A 123 4.28 -22.92 3.95
N GLU A 124 3.70 -24.10 3.74
CA GLU A 124 4.14 -24.96 2.64
C GLU A 124 3.82 -24.31 1.29
N PHE A 125 4.85 -24.14 0.47
CA PHE A 125 4.74 -23.63 -0.89
C PHE A 125 5.46 -24.57 -1.85
N GLN A 126 4.89 -24.73 -3.05
CA GLN A 126 5.56 -25.44 -4.14
C GLN A 126 6.87 -24.72 -4.50
N ASP A 127 7.92 -25.50 -4.76
CA ASP A 127 9.26 -25.02 -5.15
C ASP A 127 9.95 -24.09 -4.13
N LEU A 128 9.49 -24.10 -2.88
CA LEU A 128 10.18 -23.48 -1.76
C LEU A 128 11.20 -24.45 -1.17
N TYR A 129 12.47 -24.09 -1.26
CA TYR A 129 13.58 -24.88 -0.73
C TYR A 129 14.03 -24.33 0.62
N PRO A 130 14.53 -25.16 1.55
CA PRO A 130 14.98 -24.69 2.85
C PRO A 130 16.20 -23.76 2.73
N GLY A 131 16.32 -22.84 3.68
CA GLY A 131 17.53 -22.05 3.92
C GLY A 131 18.77 -22.93 4.15
N GLN A 132 19.94 -22.35 3.97
CA GLN A 132 21.23 -23.05 3.95
C GLN A 132 22.16 -22.49 5.03
N PRO A 133 21.89 -22.75 6.33
CA PRO A 133 22.65 -22.17 7.44
C PRO A 133 24.17 -22.43 7.36
N GLN A 134 24.57 -23.56 6.78
CA GLN A 134 25.96 -23.93 6.63
C GLN A 134 26.76 -23.00 5.70
N TRP A 135 26.11 -22.18 4.88
CA TRP A 135 26.79 -21.20 4.02
C TRP A 135 27.42 -20.05 4.80
N VAL A 136 26.90 -19.77 6.00
CA VAL A 136 27.37 -18.69 6.88
C VAL A 136 27.71 -19.18 8.29
N ASN A 137 27.74 -20.50 8.51
CA ASN A 137 27.92 -21.12 9.83
C ASN A 137 26.87 -20.68 10.87
N ALA A 138 25.62 -20.48 10.43
CA ALA A 138 24.49 -20.08 11.26
C ALA A 138 23.81 -21.26 11.97
N ALA A 139 22.87 -20.95 12.87
CA ALA A 139 22.08 -21.97 13.57
C ALA A 139 21.25 -22.83 12.61
N GLU A 140 21.15 -24.13 12.90
CA GLU A 140 20.39 -25.11 12.08
C GLU A 140 18.90 -24.74 11.91
N ALA A 141 18.34 -24.00 12.87
CA ALA A 141 16.97 -23.49 12.83
C ALA A 141 16.68 -22.63 11.57
N LEU A 142 17.70 -22.03 10.94
CA LEU A 142 17.53 -21.24 9.72
C LEU A 142 17.13 -22.08 8.50
N LYS A 143 17.12 -23.42 8.60
CA LYS A 143 16.44 -24.29 7.60
C LYS A 143 14.94 -24.04 7.49
N LEU A 144 14.34 -23.38 8.50
CA LEU A 144 12.94 -22.92 8.46
C LEU A 144 12.72 -21.71 7.55
N ALA A 145 13.80 -21.02 7.14
CA ALA A 145 13.74 -20.02 6.07
C ALA A 145 13.55 -20.71 4.71
N GLY A 146 13.18 -19.93 3.71
CA GLY A 146 12.82 -20.42 2.39
C GLY A 146 13.54 -19.69 1.27
N ARG A 147 13.95 -20.44 0.24
CA ARG A 147 14.60 -19.95 -0.98
C ARG A 147 13.83 -20.43 -2.20
N PHE A 148 13.51 -19.49 -3.07
CA PHE A 148 13.06 -19.77 -4.44
C PHE A 148 14.25 -19.65 -5.39
N TRP A 149 14.39 -20.62 -6.28
CA TRP A 149 15.48 -20.66 -7.25
C TRP A 149 14.95 -20.57 -8.69
N PRO A 150 15.53 -19.72 -9.56
CA PRO A 150 15.04 -19.55 -10.92
C PRO A 150 15.23 -20.80 -11.81
N HIS A 151 16.12 -21.72 -11.42
CA HIS A 151 16.37 -22.97 -12.14
C HIS A 151 15.55 -24.16 -11.61
N LYS A 152 14.73 -23.95 -10.57
CA LYS A 152 13.91 -24.99 -9.92
C LYS A 152 12.41 -24.77 -10.06
N GLY A 153 11.98 -23.54 -10.27
CA GLY A 153 10.57 -23.18 -10.41
C GLY A 153 10.40 -21.85 -11.14
N PRO A 154 9.16 -21.41 -11.35
CA PRO A 154 8.87 -20.11 -11.95
C PRO A 154 9.35 -18.96 -11.06
N GLY A 155 9.79 -17.87 -11.68
CA GLY A 155 10.19 -16.65 -10.99
C GLY A 155 11.69 -16.39 -11.05
N HIS A 156 12.10 -15.27 -10.44
CA HIS A 156 13.45 -14.72 -10.55
C HIS A 156 14.37 -15.08 -9.38
N GLY A 157 13.83 -15.75 -8.36
CA GLY A 157 14.54 -16.10 -7.13
C GLY A 157 14.36 -15.07 -6.02
N HIS A 158 14.10 -15.56 -4.81
CA HIS A 158 13.83 -14.79 -3.59
C HIS A 158 14.23 -15.59 -2.35
N PHE A 159 14.52 -14.91 -1.27
CA PHE A 159 14.65 -15.48 0.07
C PHE A 159 13.56 -14.94 0.99
N TYR A 160 13.06 -15.77 1.90
CA TYR A 160 12.11 -15.38 2.94
C TYR A 160 12.45 -16.02 4.29
N ALA A 161 12.28 -15.26 5.36
CA ALA A 161 12.33 -15.78 6.73
C ALA A 161 11.17 -15.19 7.55
N LEU A 162 10.44 -16.06 8.26
CA LEU A 162 9.35 -15.65 9.14
C LEU A 162 9.85 -15.67 10.59
N LEU A 163 9.88 -14.49 11.20
CA LEU A 163 10.34 -14.28 12.57
C LEU A 163 9.11 -14.00 13.45
N GLN A 164 9.05 -14.65 14.60
CA GLN A 164 7.95 -14.55 15.54
C GLN A 164 8.49 -13.96 16.85
N ARG A 165 7.91 -12.84 17.28
CA ARG A 165 8.18 -12.29 18.60
C ARG A 165 7.51 -13.15 19.66
N THR A 166 8.23 -13.45 20.73
CA THR A 166 7.73 -14.14 21.92
C THR A 166 6.60 -13.33 22.59
N GLY A 167 5.82 -14.02 23.43
CA GLY A 167 4.61 -13.47 24.05
C GLY A 167 3.35 -13.82 23.29
N THR A 168 2.21 -13.32 23.77
CA THR A 168 0.88 -13.61 23.24
C THR A 168 0.30 -12.39 22.56
N LEU A 169 -0.33 -12.61 21.40
CA LEU A 169 -1.10 -11.56 20.74
C LEU A 169 -2.26 -11.16 21.66
N PRO A 170 -2.37 -9.88 22.02
CA PRO A 170 -3.53 -9.40 22.74
C PRO A 170 -4.81 -9.65 21.92
N ILE A 171 -5.88 -10.08 22.59
CA ILE A 171 -7.19 -10.37 21.97
C ILE A 171 -7.90 -9.07 21.56
N ASP A 172 -7.50 -7.93 22.14
CA ASP A 172 -7.92 -6.59 21.76
C ASP A 172 -7.16 -6.11 20.52
N LEU A 173 -7.64 -6.53 19.35
CA LEU A 173 -7.19 -5.92 18.10
C LEU A 173 -7.50 -4.42 18.13
N PRO A 174 -6.56 -3.54 17.76
CA PRO A 174 -6.84 -2.12 17.68
C PRO A 174 -7.97 -1.89 16.67
N GLU A 175 -9.06 -1.28 17.14
CA GLU A 175 -10.16 -0.92 16.25
C GLU A 175 -9.74 0.22 15.32
N ARG A 176 -10.30 0.23 14.10
CA ARG A 176 -10.18 1.39 13.22
C ARG A 176 -10.65 2.64 13.96
N TRP A 177 -9.98 3.76 13.73
CA TRP A 177 -10.40 5.02 14.31
C TRP A 177 -11.81 5.41 13.81
N LYS A 178 -12.77 5.53 14.72
CA LYS A 178 -14.19 5.77 14.39
C LYS A 178 -14.62 7.23 14.52
N GLN A 179 -13.77 8.10 15.08
CA GLN A 179 -14.12 9.50 15.29
C GLN A 179 -14.03 10.29 13.97
N MET A 180 -14.62 11.48 13.97
CA MET A 180 -14.54 12.42 12.86
C MET A 180 -13.80 13.68 13.32
N ASN A 181 -12.92 14.19 12.46
CA ASN A 181 -12.24 15.47 12.64
C ASN A 181 -12.50 16.36 11.42
N VAL A 182 -13.74 16.87 11.33
CA VAL A 182 -14.22 17.74 10.26
C VAL A 182 -15.13 18.81 10.87
N PRO A 183 -14.98 20.10 10.51
CA PRO A 183 -15.92 21.15 10.94
C PRO A 183 -17.36 20.84 10.50
N GLY A 184 -18.34 21.06 11.38
CA GLY A 184 -19.74 20.69 11.12
C GLY A 184 -20.34 21.28 9.84
N ARG A 185 -19.91 22.48 9.43
CA ARG A 185 -20.29 23.10 8.15
C ARG A 185 -19.78 22.29 6.95
N VAL A 186 -18.52 21.86 6.98
CA VAL A 186 -17.90 21.07 5.91
C VAL A 186 -18.52 19.68 5.86
N TYR A 187 -18.78 19.09 7.03
CA TYR A 187 -19.48 17.80 7.12
C TYR A 187 -20.86 17.84 6.45
N LYS A 188 -21.67 18.88 6.68
CA LYS A 188 -22.98 19.03 6.02
C LYS A 188 -22.86 19.12 4.49
N LEU A 189 -21.88 19.87 3.99
CA LEU A 189 -21.61 19.94 2.55
C LEU A 189 -21.19 18.57 1.99
N TYR A 190 -20.36 17.84 2.74
CA TYR A 190 -19.90 16.51 2.36
C TYR A 190 -21.06 15.52 2.30
N GLU A 191 -21.85 15.47 3.37
CA GLU A 191 -23.02 14.61 3.48
C GLU A 191 -24.02 14.85 2.33
N GLN A 192 -24.34 16.11 2.03
CA GLN A 192 -25.21 16.48 0.93
C GLN A 192 -24.66 16.05 -0.44
N ALA A 193 -23.38 16.32 -0.69
CA ALA A 193 -22.76 15.97 -1.97
C ALA A 193 -22.67 14.46 -2.17
N ILE A 194 -22.32 13.72 -1.12
CA ILE A 194 -22.20 12.26 -1.18
C ILE A 194 -23.57 11.58 -1.29
N ALA A 195 -24.59 12.10 -0.60
CA ALA A 195 -25.97 11.62 -0.71
C ALA A 195 -26.62 11.91 -2.08
N ASP A 196 -26.01 12.76 -2.91
CA ASP A 196 -26.40 12.94 -4.33
C ASP A 196 -25.70 11.92 -5.25
N ILE A 197 -24.59 11.33 -4.81
CA ILE A 197 -23.74 10.47 -5.63
C ILE A 197 -24.00 8.99 -5.33
N LEU A 198 -24.07 8.63 -4.05
CA LEU A 198 -24.14 7.24 -3.60
C LEU A 198 -25.58 6.84 -3.29
N VAL A 199 -25.89 5.56 -3.52
CA VAL A 199 -27.17 4.94 -3.14
C VAL A 199 -27.22 4.77 -1.62
N THR A 200 -26.11 4.28 -1.04
CA THR A 200 -25.97 4.13 0.41
C THR A 200 -25.00 5.16 0.94
N LYS A 201 -25.36 5.80 2.06
CA LYS A 201 -24.48 6.74 2.74
C LYS A 201 -23.23 6.01 3.28
N PRO A 202 -22.02 6.46 2.94
CA PRO A 202 -20.80 5.84 3.45
C PRO A 202 -20.63 6.15 4.93
N SER A 203 -19.89 5.29 5.62
CA SER A 203 -19.55 5.52 7.02
C SER A 203 -18.72 6.80 7.17
N ASN A 204 -19.08 7.64 8.14
CA ASN A 204 -18.28 8.80 8.53
C ASN A 204 -17.18 8.45 9.52
N ALA A 205 -17.07 7.18 9.92
CA ALA A 205 -16.05 6.71 10.83
C ALA A 205 -14.68 6.96 10.21
N GLY A 206 -13.84 7.72 10.92
CA GLY A 206 -12.51 8.07 10.46
C GLY A 206 -12.46 9.23 9.48
N LEU A 207 -13.57 9.96 9.27
CA LEU A 207 -13.58 11.10 8.35
C LEU A 207 -12.74 12.26 8.91
N LEU A 208 -11.78 12.73 8.12
CA LEU A 208 -10.82 13.77 8.47
C LEU A 208 -10.73 14.80 7.35
N LEU A 209 -10.65 16.09 7.72
CA LEU A 209 -10.29 17.17 6.81
C LEU A 209 -8.81 17.54 7.02
N THR A 210 -8.02 17.56 5.96
CA THR A 210 -6.61 18.00 5.99
C THR A 210 -6.47 19.51 5.77
N SER A 211 -5.26 20.04 5.98
CA SER A 211 -4.91 21.44 5.70
C SER A 211 -5.06 21.85 4.23
N GLU A 212 -5.03 20.89 3.31
CA GLU A 212 -5.17 21.08 1.86
C GLU A 212 -6.63 21.02 1.37
N ASP A 213 -7.58 21.10 2.33
CA ASP A 213 -9.01 20.98 2.10
C ASP A 213 -9.42 19.64 1.48
N ASP A 214 -8.68 18.57 1.78
CA ASP A 214 -8.97 17.22 1.30
C ASP A 214 -9.59 16.37 2.42
N LEU A 215 -10.60 15.58 2.05
CA LEU A 215 -11.36 14.72 2.96
C LEU A 215 -10.90 13.28 2.78
N TYR A 216 -10.50 12.66 3.90
CA TYR A 216 -10.04 11.28 3.95
C TYR A 216 -10.87 10.46 4.94
N ILE A 217 -11.01 9.16 4.67
CA ILE A 217 -11.36 8.17 5.69
C ILE A 217 -10.06 7.51 6.15
N THR A 218 -9.61 7.82 7.36
CA THR A 218 -8.35 7.28 7.92
C THR A 218 -8.61 6.02 8.77
N PRO A 219 -7.77 4.97 8.64
CA PRO A 219 -7.89 3.79 9.47
C PRO A 219 -7.34 3.98 10.89
N MET A 220 -6.54 5.02 11.14
CA MET A 220 -5.70 5.17 12.35
C MET A 220 -5.88 6.55 12.98
N ASP A 221 -5.90 6.61 14.33
CA ASP A 221 -6.04 7.87 15.08
C ASP A 221 -4.95 8.88 14.66
N PRO A 222 -5.33 10.12 14.25
CA PRO A 222 -4.38 11.18 13.91
C PRO A 222 -3.27 11.43 14.93
N LYS A 223 -3.51 11.19 16.22
CA LYS A 223 -2.49 11.35 17.27
C LYS A 223 -1.30 10.40 17.12
N LEU A 224 -1.49 9.27 16.45
CA LEU A 224 -0.43 8.29 16.23
C LEU A 224 0.52 8.70 15.10
N TRP A 225 0.14 9.65 14.26
CA TRP A 225 0.94 10.01 13.07
C TRP A 225 1.09 11.52 12.84
N SER A 226 0.61 12.37 13.76
CA SER A 226 0.61 13.83 13.62
C SER A 226 1.99 14.47 13.45
N ASP A 227 3.07 13.82 13.88
CA ASP A 227 4.46 14.28 13.73
C ASP A 227 5.26 13.45 12.71
N LEU A 228 4.59 12.58 11.96
CA LEU A 228 5.18 11.80 10.88
C LEU A 228 4.86 12.46 9.54
N ARG A 229 5.76 12.28 8.57
CA ARG A 229 5.52 12.68 7.18
C ARG A 229 4.55 11.70 6.52
N VAL A 230 3.26 11.99 6.65
CA VAL A 230 2.18 11.25 6.01
C VAL A 230 1.91 11.83 4.62
N LEU A 231 1.98 10.99 3.58
CA LEU A 231 1.62 11.37 2.21
C LEU A 231 0.12 11.22 1.97
N ARG A 232 -0.48 10.13 2.46
CA ARG A 232 -1.93 9.88 2.39
C ARG A 232 -2.40 9.27 3.71
N PRO A 233 -3.24 9.97 4.48
CA PRO A 233 -3.71 9.47 5.77
C PRO A 233 -4.82 8.42 5.65
N GLY A 234 -5.21 7.97 4.46
CA GLY A 234 -6.31 7.02 4.29
C GLY A 234 -6.86 7.00 2.86
N LEU A 235 -8.12 6.59 2.74
CA LEU A 235 -8.88 6.69 1.49
C LEU A 235 -9.26 8.15 1.24
N TRP A 236 -8.79 8.74 0.14
CA TRP A 236 -9.21 10.07 -0.28
C TRP A 236 -10.63 10.01 -0.84
N VAL A 237 -11.60 10.58 -0.13
CA VAL A 237 -13.01 10.49 -0.52
C VAL A 237 -13.50 11.69 -1.29
N ALA A 238 -13.02 12.89 -0.95
CA ALA A 238 -13.45 14.11 -1.60
C ALA A 238 -12.47 15.26 -1.37
N SER A 239 -12.69 16.36 -2.08
CA SER A 239 -11.99 17.63 -1.86
C SER A 239 -13.00 18.76 -1.75
N LEU A 240 -12.78 19.67 -0.79
CA LEU A 240 -13.51 20.92 -0.65
C LEU A 240 -12.80 21.99 -1.47
N ARG A 241 -13.46 22.55 -2.49
CA ARG A 241 -12.93 23.67 -3.28
C ARG A 241 -14.04 24.68 -3.54
N HIS A 242 -13.81 25.95 -3.25
CA HIS A 242 -14.79 27.03 -3.44
C HIS A 242 -16.17 26.72 -2.80
N ASN A 243 -16.19 26.22 -1.56
CA ASN A 243 -17.40 25.77 -0.85
C ASN A 243 -18.18 24.63 -1.54
N LYS A 244 -17.57 23.88 -2.45
CA LYS A 244 -18.17 22.72 -3.10
C LYS A 244 -17.35 21.47 -2.81
N ILE A 245 -18.07 20.40 -2.49
CA ILE A 245 -17.48 19.07 -2.32
C ILE A 245 -17.48 18.38 -3.67
N MET A 246 -16.31 17.86 -4.03
CA MET A 246 -16.12 17.04 -5.21
C MET A 246 -15.58 15.68 -4.78
N PRO A 247 -16.20 14.56 -5.18
CA PRO A 247 -15.65 13.24 -4.89
C PRO A 247 -14.29 13.09 -5.58
N ASP A 248 -13.35 12.46 -4.88
CA ASP A 248 -12.03 12.20 -5.43
C ASP A 248 -12.04 10.94 -6.32
N HIS A 249 -11.08 10.85 -7.23
CA HIS A 249 -10.91 9.68 -8.09
C HIS A 249 -10.71 8.40 -7.27
N ALA A 250 -9.97 8.47 -6.15
CA ALA A 250 -9.76 7.32 -5.28
C ALA A 250 -11.07 6.71 -4.76
N LEU A 251 -12.10 7.53 -4.47
CA LEU A 251 -13.42 7.02 -4.10
C LEU A 251 -14.04 6.20 -5.24
N ALA A 252 -13.98 6.68 -6.50
CA ALA A 252 -14.53 5.93 -7.63
C ALA A 252 -13.91 4.54 -7.77
N MET A 253 -12.60 4.41 -7.52
CA MET A 253 -11.88 3.15 -7.64
C MET A 253 -12.31 2.09 -6.62
N THR A 254 -13.12 2.46 -5.63
CA THR A 254 -13.63 1.56 -4.58
C THR A 254 -15.08 1.13 -4.80
N LEU A 255 -15.78 1.76 -5.76
CA LEU A 255 -17.22 1.60 -5.95
C LEU A 255 -17.54 0.67 -7.11
N LYS A 256 -18.75 0.13 -7.08
CA LYS A 256 -19.40 -0.60 -8.18
C LYS A 256 -20.59 0.19 -8.75
N PRO A 257 -21.09 -0.18 -9.95
CA PRO A 257 -22.27 0.44 -10.54
C PRO A 257 -23.50 0.51 -9.62
N GLU A 258 -23.73 -0.50 -8.78
CA GLU A 258 -24.86 -0.54 -7.84
C GLU A 258 -24.73 0.44 -6.66
N ASP A 259 -23.53 0.95 -6.37
CA ASP A 259 -23.28 1.84 -5.24
C ASP A 259 -23.66 3.30 -5.52
N VAL A 260 -23.96 3.64 -6.78
CA VAL A 260 -24.07 5.03 -7.26
C VAL A 260 -25.43 5.32 -7.91
N GLN A 261 -25.89 6.56 -7.78
CA GLN A 261 -27.19 6.98 -8.34
C GLN A 261 -27.16 7.20 -9.85
N ARG A 262 -25.99 7.55 -10.38
CA ARG A 262 -25.79 7.93 -11.78
C ARG A 262 -24.53 7.25 -12.29
N HIS A 263 -24.72 6.42 -13.32
CA HIS A 263 -23.68 5.59 -13.89
C HIS A 263 -23.74 5.60 -15.42
N VAL A 264 -22.58 5.56 -16.07
CA VAL A 264 -22.43 5.23 -17.48
C VAL A 264 -21.42 4.09 -17.61
N GLN A 265 -21.87 3.00 -18.22
CA GLN A 265 -21.05 1.85 -18.58
C GLN A 265 -20.44 2.08 -19.96
N LEU A 266 -19.12 1.92 -20.06
CA LEU A 266 -18.37 1.84 -21.31
C LEU A 266 -17.90 0.39 -21.53
N SER A 267 -17.58 0.06 -22.77
CA SER A 267 -16.86 -1.16 -23.15
C SER A 267 -15.51 -0.79 -23.77
N ALA A 268 -14.61 -1.77 -23.88
CA ALA A 268 -13.29 -1.55 -24.49
C ALA A 268 -13.35 -0.98 -25.93
N ASP A 269 -14.37 -1.39 -26.70
CA ASP A 269 -14.59 -0.95 -28.08
C ASP A 269 -15.43 0.33 -28.18
N ASP A 270 -15.85 0.91 -27.05
CA ASP A 270 -16.67 2.12 -27.06
C ASP A 270 -15.83 3.33 -27.49
N PRO A 271 -16.19 4.04 -28.58
CA PRO A 271 -15.45 5.21 -29.02
C PRO A 271 -15.41 6.34 -27.98
N ARG A 272 -16.37 6.37 -27.04
CA ARG A 272 -16.41 7.34 -25.93
C ARG A 272 -15.31 7.09 -24.89
N LEU A 273 -14.72 5.88 -24.84
CA LEU A 273 -13.64 5.56 -23.92
C LEU A 273 -12.43 6.48 -24.12
N HIS A 274 -12.06 6.75 -25.36
CA HIS A 274 -10.98 7.68 -25.69
C HIS A 274 -11.29 9.10 -25.18
N ASN A 275 -12.52 9.57 -25.42
CA ASN A 275 -12.98 10.87 -24.90
C ASN A 275 -12.88 10.92 -23.37
N TYR A 276 -13.19 9.82 -22.68
CA TYR A 276 -13.05 9.76 -21.24
C TYR A 276 -11.59 9.84 -20.80
N LEU A 277 -10.73 8.98 -21.34
CA LEU A 277 -9.32 8.86 -20.95
C LEU A 277 -8.50 10.12 -21.26
N ASP A 278 -8.87 10.88 -22.28
CA ASP A 278 -8.19 12.14 -22.64
C ASP A 278 -8.73 13.36 -21.87
N GLY A 279 -9.81 13.18 -21.11
CA GLY A 279 -10.44 14.26 -20.35
C GLY A 279 -11.36 15.16 -21.18
N SER A 280 -11.83 14.66 -22.33
CA SER A 280 -12.70 15.35 -23.29
C SER A 280 -14.18 15.33 -22.85
N VAL A 281 -15.04 15.85 -23.72
CA VAL A 281 -16.49 15.98 -23.51
C VAL A 281 -17.23 15.26 -24.64
N TRP A 282 -18.35 14.62 -24.32
CA TRP A 282 -19.25 14.05 -25.33
C TRP A 282 -20.72 14.31 -24.98
N ILE A 283 -21.63 14.06 -25.94
CA ILE A 283 -23.07 14.25 -25.75
C ILE A 283 -23.63 13.10 -24.91
N ASP A 284 -24.40 13.44 -23.89
CA ASP A 284 -25.08 12.48 -23.03
C ASP A 284 -26.30 13.14 -22.35
N ASN A 285 -27.49 12.57 -22.57
CA ASN A 285 -28.77 13.17 -22.18
C ASN A 285 -29.31 12.66 -20.82
N GLY A 286 -28.46 12.09 -19.95
CA GLY A 286 -28.89 11.66 -18.62
C GLY A 286 -29.12 12.82 -17.64
N ALA A 287 -29.46 12.49 -16.39
CA ALA A 287 -29.66 13.48 -15.33
C ALA A 287 -28.38 14.27 -15.01
N THR A 288 -28.51 15.58 -14.82
CA THR A 288 -27.40 16.48 -14.43
C THR A 288 -26.80 16.04 -13.10
N GLY A 289 -25.48 16.09 -12.96
CA GLY A 289 -24.79 15.72 -11.72
C GLY A 289 -23.42 15.09 -11.94
N ILE A 290 -22.86 14.55 -10.86
CA ILE A 290 -21.69 13.68 -10.94
C ILE A 290 -22.14 12.29 -11.41
N VAL A 291 -21.37 11.71 -12.31
CA VAL A 291 -21.67 10.44 -12.96
C VAL A 291 -20.46 9.52 -12.79
N TYR A 292 -20.68 8.33 -12.26
CA TYR A 292 -19.68 7.27 -12.20
C TYR A 292 -19.47 6.65 -13.58
N ILE A 293 -18.23 6.38 -13.95
CA ILE A 293 -17.87 5.73 -15.20
C ILE A 293 -17.22 4.39 -14.87
N SER A 294 -17.69 3.33 -15.51
CA SER A 294 -17.06 2.01 -15.48
C SER A 294 -16.70 1.53 -16.88
N LEU A 295 -15.78 0.58 -16.94
CA LEU A 295 -15.38 -0.16 -18.13
C LEU A 295 -15.60 -1.65 -17.86
N ASP A 296 -16.50 -2.29 -18.58
CA ASP A 296 -16.84 -3.71 -18.42
C ASP A 296 -17.13 -4.13 -16.96
N GLY A 297 -17.70 -3.20 -16.17
CA GLY A 297 -18.09 -3.40 -14.77
C GLY A 297 -17.01 -2.98 -13.77
N PHE A 298 -15.80 -2.66 -14.24
CA PHE A 298 -14.69 -2.19 -13.42
C PHE A 298 -14.70 -0.67 -13.28
N PRO A 299 -14.29 -0.12 -12.12
CA PRO A 299 -14.24 1.32 -11.92
C PRO A 299 -13.26 2.00 -12.87
N LEU A 300 -13.69 3.12 -13.47
CA LEU A 300 -12.84 3.94 -14.32
C LEU A 300 -12.71 5.38 -13.80
N GLY A 301 -13.72 5.91 -13.10
CA GLY A 301 -13.63 7.17 -12.39
C GLY A 301 -14.92 8.00 -12.43
N TRP A 302 -14.77 9.33 -12.37
CA TRP A 302 -15.88 10.26 -12.40
C TRP A 302 -15.98 11.03 -13.72
N ALA A 303 -17.18 11.46 -14.04
CA ALA A 303 -17.50 12.51 -15.02
C ALA A 303 -18.54 13.46 -14.43
N LYS A 304 -18.73 14.63 -15.06
CA LYS A 304 -19.76 15.59 -14.67
C LYS A 304 -20.67 15.88 -15.85
N ARG A 305 -21.97 15.65 -15.67
CA ARG A 305 -23.01 15.95 -16.66
C ARG A 305 -23.61 17.33 -16.40
N VAL A 306 -23.65 18.18 -17.43
CA VAL A 306 -24.31 19.50 -17.43
C VAL A 306 -24.85 19.76 -18.83
N GLU A 307 -26.12 20.14 -18.97
CA GLU A 307 -26.73 20.60 -20.23
C GLU A 307 -26.51 19.63 -21.42
N GLY A 308 -26.79 18.33 -21.23
CA GLY A 308 -26.66 17.31 -22.28
C GLY A 308 -25.23 16.95 -22.67
N LYS A 309 -24.23 17.44 -21.92
CA LYS A 309 -22.81 17.14 -22.13
C LYS A 309 -22.22 16.46 -20.90
N LEU A 310 -21.45 15.41 -21.13
CA LEU A 310 -20.70 14.70 -20.10
C LEU A 310 -19.21 15.01 -20.26
N ARG A 311 -18.65 15.65 -19.24
CA ARG A 311 -17.23 16.02 -19.19
C ARG A 311 -16.47 15.04 -18.33
N SER A 312 -15.44 14.42 -18.89
CA SER A 312 -14.55 13.55 -18.14
C SER A 312 -13.86 14.30 -17.00
N ARG A 313 -13.77 13.62 -15.86
CA ARG A 313 -12.94 14.03 -14.71
C ARG A 313 -11.78 13.07 -14.48
N TYR A 314 -11.40 12.29 -15.49
CA TYR A 314 -10.24 11.42 -15.42
C TYR A 314 -8.98 12.22 -15.03
N PRO A 315 -8.20 11.79 -14.02
CA PRO A 315 -7.10 12.59 -13.49
C PRO A 315 -6.07 12.94 -14.56
N VAL A 316 -5.68 14.22 -14.63
CA VAL A 316 -4.76 14.74 -15.65
C VAL A 316 -3.46 13.95 -15.71
N HIS A 317 -2.94 13.55 -14.56
CA HIS A 317 -1.68 12.80 -14.45
C HIS A 317 -1.77 11.32 -14.85
N LEU A 318 -2.98 10.83 -15.17
CA LEU A 318 -3.24 9.47 -15.69
C LEU A 318 -3.63 9.48 -17.17
N ARG A 319 -3.88 10.65 -17.77
CA ARG A 319 -4.21 10.78 -19.18
C ARG A 319 -3.01 10.36 -20.02
N ARG A 320 -3.26 9.62 -21.09
CA ARG A 320 -2.21 9.32 -22.07
C ARG A 320 -1.92 10.61 -22.83
N SER A 321 -0.68 11.08 -22.76
CA SER A 321 -0.15 12.10 -23.66
C SER A 321 0.19 11.49 -25.01
#